data_AF-F3KKP4-F1
#
_entry.id   AF-F3KKP4-F1
#
_cell.length_a   1.000
_cell.length_b   1.000
_cell.length_c   1.000
_cell.angle_alpha   90.00
_cell.angle_beta   90.00
_cell.angle_gamma   90.00
#
_symmetry.space_group_name_H-M   'P 1'
#
loop_
_entity.id
_entity.type
_entity.pdbx_description
1 polymer ?
#
loop_
_entity_poly.entity_id
_entity_poly.type
_entity_poly.pdbx_seq_one_letter_code
_entity_poly.pdbx_strand_id
1 'polypeptide(L)'
;MEIIKDSTNLTSTNQQLEIELNEVTYAVINVKKNGNVVDNKIIEKLSSAVNVRLFLEGDQDFPFIKFDNFDSLDYEEKIFLYGTSGSGKSRALFELIRNVLSEIKRIYIINPRNNIADEYGKIPLRELLEKINSDDIVVWDNFPDDLIRRDVTNVKRILELLSSKYVRKLIIVLKPKYLEVFRELPKQNPEFFTYEITYSKEQFKTIIQQYGTNIPQFRTLYEKYISPNLEKISRILWNIEPIPLKILDYYNTLKEKSIENNSVNLDGIKEAETLLRSTNYYQHQFGLLNGMNERKSDVEFLCILKMCYELGINRSESNISKLQLSIFGSESPKQAFKNLSSWVYISGQDYAMHDASREAVNLSDYVKMKMLTYISENFDALIGTNSEQSINLLGLFIGRNIEFVPLKNSSNGFLPDIIYSQMKKKCRIRKINRSWGGGSVSIP
;
A
#
# COMPACT_ATOMS: atom_id res chain seq x y z
N MET A 1 -58.33 -0.99 -27.07
CA MET A 1 -57.14 -0.28 -27.57
C MET A 1 -56.78 0.75 -26.51
N GLU A 2 -55.94 0.40 -25.53
CA GLU A 2 -55.26 1.33 -24.60
C GLU A 2 -54.61 0.51 -23.48
N ILE A 3 -53.43 -0.07 -23.74
CA ILE A 3 -52.45 -0.45 -22.70
C ILE A 3 -51.05 -0.45 -23.33
N ILE A 4 -50.54 0.69 -23.82
CA ILE A 4 -49.10 0.88 -24.10
C ILE A 4 -48.76 2.37 -23.97
N LYS A 5 -48.57 2.90 -22.76
CA LYS A 5 -47.94 4.23 -22.56
C LYS A 5 -47.03 4.36 -21.32
N ASP A 6 -47.02 3.39 -20.39
CA ASP A 6 -46.29 3.56 -19.12
C ASP A 6 -44.87 2.98 -19.07
N SER A 7 -44.44 2.18 -20.05
CA SER A 7 -43.10 1.57 -20.03
C SER A 7 -41.98 2.47 -20.55
N THR A 8 -42.29 3.53 -21.32
CA THR A 8 -41.28 4.43 -21.92
C THR A 8 -40.81 5.54 -20.97
N ASN A 9 -41.64 5.97 -20.02
CA ASN A 9 -41.32 7.06 -19.08
C ASN A 9 -40.42 6.61 -17.91
N LEU A 10 -40.52 5.35 -17.48
CA LEU A 10 -39.64 4.79 -16.42
C LEU A 10 -38.18 4.63 -16.89
N THR A 11 -37.96 4.33 -18.17
CA THR A 11 -36.62 4.23 -18.76
C THR A 11 -35.94 5.59 -18.96
N SER A 12 -36.69 6.63 -19.35
CA SER A 12 -36.12 7.97 -19.54
C SER A 12 -35.76 8.66 -18.23
N THR A 13 -36.55 8.43 -17.17
CA THR A 13 -36.30 9.04 -15.85
C THR A 13 -35.11 8.38 -15.15
N ASN A 14 -34.94 7.06 -15.28
CA ASN A 14 -33.74 6.37 -14.79
C ASN A 14 -32.48 6.73 -15.58
N GLN A 15 -32.59 6.92 -16.91
CA GLN A 15 -31.46 7.39 -17.72
C GLN A 15 -31.08 8.85 -17.42
N GLN A 16 -32.05 9.74 -17.18
CA GLN A 16 -31.77 11.12 -16.75
C GLN A 16 -31.14 11.18 -15.36
N LEU A 17 -31.64 10.40 -14.41
CA LEU A 17 -31.01 10.24 -13.09
C LEU A 17 -29.59 9.64 -13.21
N GLU A 18 -29.35 8.70 -14.13
CA GLU A 18 -28.02 8.13 -14.38
C GLU A 18 -27.05 9.11 -15.06
N ILE A 19 -27.54 10.03 -15.90
CA ILE A 19 -26.74 11.10 -16.53
C ILE A 19 -26.29 12.14 -15.49
N GLU A 20 -27.17 12.50 -14.54
CA GLU A 20 -26.85 13.42 -13.43
C GLU A 20 -25.86 12.81 -12.41
N LEU A 21 -25.82 11.48 -12.27
CA LEU A 21 -25.06 10.82 -11.20
C LEU A 21 -23.55 10.72 -11.44
N ASN A 22 -23.05 11.03 -12.65
CA ASN A 22 -21.64 10.95 -13.00
C ASN A 22 -21.10 12.26 -13.58
N GLU A 23 -21.55 13.39 -13.03
CA GLU A 23 -20.87 14.65 -13.25
C GLU A 23 -19.43 14.58 -12.75
N VAL A 24 -18.51 15.08 -13.57
CA VAL A 24 -17.10 15.20 -13.24
C VAL A 24 -16.63 16.63 -13.48
N THR A 25 -15.79 17.11 -12.58
CA THR A 25 -14.98 18.30 -12.77
C THR A 25 -13.85 17.98 -13.75
N TYR A 26 -13.58 18.90 -14.67
CA TYR A 26 -12.53 18.74 -15.65
C TYR A 26 -11.80 20.05 -15.92
N ALA A 27 -10.57 19.91 -16.40
CA ALA A 27 -9.73 20.97 -16.90
C ALA A 27 -9.17 20.57 -18.27
N VAL A 28 -8.97 21.55 -19.16
CA VAL A 28 -8.35 21.35 -20.48
C VAL A 28 -7.13 22.25 -20.62
N ILE A 29 -5.99 21.63 -20.96
CA ILE A 29 -4.76 22.35 -21.31
C ILE A 29 -4.55 22.22 -22.81
N ASN A 30 -4.53 23.35 -23.52
CA ASN A 30 -4.22 23.39 -24.95
C ASN A 30 -2.72 23.38 -25.16
N VAL A 31 -2.24 22.42 -25.95
CA VAL A 31 -0.84 22.27 -26.29
C VAL A 31 -0.58 23.03 -27.59
N LYS A 32 -0.18 24.30 -27.46
CA LYS A 32 0.21 25.13 -28.61
C LYS A 32 1.65 24.78 -29.01
N LYS A 33 1.85 24.34 -30.26
CA LYS A 33 3.18 24.08 -30.82
C LYS A 33 3.82 25.41 -31.23
N ASN A 34 4.87 25.83 -30.54
CA ASN A 34 5.80 26.86 -31.01
C ASN A 34 7.07 26.18 -31.51
N GLY A 35 6.98 25.49 -32.66
CA GLY A 35 8.06 24.65 -33.19
C GLY A 35 8.19 23.31 -32.43
N ASN A 36 9.42 22.79 -32.29
CA ASN A 36 9.72 21.52 -31.61
C ASN A 36 9.92 21.64 -30.09
N VAL A 37 9.78 22.83 -29.52
CA VAL A 37 10.01 23.07 -28.08
C VAL A 37 8.68 23.08 -27.35
N VAL A 38 8.52 22.19 -26.38
CA VAL A 38 7.38 22.18 -25.46
C VAL A 38 7.50 23.39 -24.53
N ASP A 39 6.45 24.21 -24.46
CA ASP A 39 6.41 25.38 -23.58
C ASP A 39 6.44 24.93 -22.11
N ASN A 40 7.41 25.41 -21.33
CA ASN A 40 7.52 25.14 -19.90
C ASN A 40 6.24 25.50 -19.13
N LYS A 41 5.43 26.45 -19.64
CA LYS A 41 4.12 26.78 -19.05
C LYS A 41 3.14 25.59 -19.07
N ILE A 42 3.23 24.71 -20.07
CA ILE A 42 2.38 23.51 -20.14
C ILE A 42 2.76 22.54 -19.02
N ILE A 43 4.06 22.39 -18.78
CA ILE A 43 4.61 21.56 -17.70
C ILE A 43 4.17 22.09 -16.32
N GLU A 44 4.23 23.40 -16.12
CA GLU A 44 3.77 24.05 -14.90
C GLU A 44 2.26 23.88 -14.69
N LYS A 45 1.44 24.12 -15.73
CA LYS A 45 -0.01 23.91 -15.67
C LYS A 45 -0.37 22.46 -15.33
N LEU A 46 0.27 21.50 -16.00
CA LEU A 46 0.02 20.07 -15.79
C LEU A 46 0.41 19.64 -14.37
N SER A 47 1.62 20.01 -13.92
CA SER A 47 2.08 19.65 -12.58
C SER A 47 1.22 20.27 -11.48
N SER A 48 0.74 21.49 -11.68
CA SER A 48 -0.21 22.13 -10.76
C SER A 48 -1.58 21.44 -10.78
N ALA A 49 -2.13 21.12 -11.95
CA ALA A 49 -3.43 20.48 -12.07
C ALA A 49 -3.47 19.07 -11.44
N VAL A 50 -2.36 18.32 -11.52
CA VAL A 50 -2.21 16.98 -10.90
C VAL A 50 -1.63 17.06 -9.47
N ASN A 51 -1.18 18.24 -9.04
CA ASN A 51 -0.50 18.48 -7.75
C ASN A 51 0.75 17.60 -7.56
N VAL A 52 1.64 17.60 -8.55
CA VAL A 52 2.92 16.90 -8.51
C VAL A 52 4.03 17.89 -8.22
N ARG A 53 4.80 17.63 -7.16
CA ARG A 53 6.00 18.40 -6.86
C ARG A 53 7.10 18.02 -7.84
N LEU A 54 7.50 18.96 -8.70
CA LEU A 54 8.62 18.77 -9.62
C LEU A 54 9.95 19.29 -9.09
N PHE A 55 9.90 20.26 -8.18
CA PHE A 55 11.07 20.98 -7.67
C PHE A 55 11.16 20.90 -6.15
N LEU A 56 12.39 20.83 -5.64
CA LEU A 56 12.75 21.07 -4.25
C LEU A 56 12.81 22.59 -3.97
N GLU A 57 13.04 22.96 -2.72
CA GLU A 57 13.30 24.36 -2.38
C GLU A 57 14.53 24.87 -3.15
N GLY A 58 14.40 26.04 -3.78
CA GLY A 58 15.46 26.65 -4.60
C GLY A 58 15.58 26.13 -6.03
N ASP A 59 14.45 25.81 -6.68
CA ASP A 59 14.34 25.43 -8.10
C ASP A 59 15.16 24.20 -8.54
N GLN A 60 15.52 23.34 -7.59
CA GLN A 60 16.24 22.11 -7.89
C GLN A 60 15.28 21.01 -8.35
N ASP A 61 15.58 20.37 -9.48
CA ASP A 61 14.77 19.25 -9.98
C ASP A 61 14.71 18.10 -8.97
N PHE A 62 13.49 17.64 -8.70
CA PHE A 62 13.28 16.40 -7.96
C PHE A 62 13.50 15.21 -8.90
N PRO A 63 14.49 14.34 -8.63
CA PRO A 63 14.82 13.25 -9.54
C PRO A 63 13.66 12.25 -9.65
N PHE A 64 13.26 11.95 -10.89
CA PHE A 64 12.32 10.87 -11.17
C PHE A 64 13.06 9.56 -11.38
N ILE A 65 12.56 8.51 -10.74
CA ILE A 65 13.13 7.17 -10.84
C ILE A 65 12.05 6.25 -11.36
N LYS A 66 12.32 5.76 -12.56
CA LYS A 66 11.48 4.80 -13.27
C LYS A 66 11.37 3.55 -12.40
N PHE A 67 10.13 3.12 -12.16
CA PHE A 67 9.84 1.83 -11.56
C PHE A 67 9.99 0.72 -12.62
N ASP A 68 9.87 -0.53 -12.18
CA ASP A 68 9.96 -1.70 -13.05
C ASP A 68 9.06 -1.53 -14.29
N ASN A 69 9.57 -1.84 -15.48
CA ASN A 69 8.86 -1.77 -16.76
C ASN A 69 8.20 -0.41 -17.10
N PHE A 70 8.62 0.71 -16.49
CA PHE A 70 8.06 2.03 -16.83
C PHE A 70 8.08 2.32 -18.33
N ASP A 71 9.18 2.00 -19.02
CA ASP A 71 9.34 2.29 -20.45
C ASP A 71 8.35 1.52 -21.34
N SER A 72 7.86 0.36 -20.88
CA SER A 72 6.84 -0.39 -21.62
C SER A 72 5.50 0.36 -21.68
N LEU A 73 5.21 1.23 -20.71
CA LEU A 73 3.98 2.01 -20.65
C LEU A 73 3.93 3.12 -21.71
N ASP A 74 5.05 3.43 -22.36
CA ASP A 74 5.06 4.41 -23.44
C ASP A 74 4.24 3.91 -24.65
N TYR A 75 4.20 2.59 -24.88
CA TYR A 75 3.50 1.95 -25.99
C TYR A 75 2.01 1.69 -25.75
N GLU A 76 1.56 1.79 -24.50
CA GLU A 76 0.19 1.46 -24.12
C GLU A 76 -0.73 2.66 -24.23
N GLU A 77 -1.88 2.51 -24.91
CA GLU A 77 -2.85 3.60 -25.10
C GLU A 77 -3.68 3.89 -23.85
N LYS A 78 -4.12 2.85 -23.14
CA LYS A 78 -5.02 2.96 -21.98
C LYS A 78 -4.39 2.30 -20.78
N ILE A 79 -3.99 3.11 -19.82
CA ILE A 79 -3.18 2.69 -18.68
C ILE A 79 -3.97 2.89 -17.40
N PHE A 80 -4.03 1.85 -16.58
CA PHE A 80 -4.51 1.92 -15.22
C PHE A 80 -3.36 1.68 -14.24
N LEU A 81 -2.91 2.73 -13.57
CA LEU A 81 -1.83 2.69 -12.59
C LEU A 81 -2.37 2.59 -11.17
N TYR A 82 -1.80 1.69 -10.38
CA TYR A 82 -2.12 1.57 -8.96
C TYR A 82 -0.89 1.27 -8.11
N GLY A 83 -1.03 1.41 -6.79
CA GLY A 83 0.07 1.26 -5.84
C GLY A 83 -0.18 2.04 -4.55
N THR A 84 0.62 1.76 -3.53
CA THR A 84 0.48 2.33 -2.18
C THR A 84 0.69 3.85 -2.14
N SER A 85 0.32 4.50 -1.04
CA SER A 85 0.59 5.93 -0.88
C SER A 85 2.10 6.20 -0.93
N GLY A 86 2.53 7.28 -1.58
CA GLY A 86 3.97 7.60 -1.71
C GLY A 86 4.75 6.75 -2.71
N SER A 87 4.10 5.85 -3.46
CA SER A 87 4.76 5.03 -4.50
C SER A 87 5.14 5.79 -5.78
N GLY A 88 4.84 7.09 -5.90
CA GLY A 88 5.20 7.88 -7.08
C GLY A 88 4.19 7.87 -8.24
N LYS A 89 2.95 7.38 -8.05
CA LYS A 89 1.91 7.32 -9.10
C LYS A 89 1.66 8.64 -9.83
N SER A 90 1.42 9.74 -9.11
CA SER A 90 1.14 11.02 -9.76
C SER A 90 2.36 11.53 -10.54
N ARG A 91 3.59 11.26 -10.06
CA ARG A 91 4.82 11.56 -10.82
C ARG A 91 4.96 10.69 -12.07
N ALA A 92 4.62 9.40 -11.98
CA ALA A 92 4.61 8.50 -13.13
C ALA A 92 3.67 8.98 -14.23
N LEU A 93 2.43 9.33 -13.86
CA LEU A 93 1.46 9.91 -14.79
C LEU A 93 2.02 11.17 -15.45
N PHE A 94 2.62 12.07 -14.68
CA PHE A 94 3.21 13.29 -15.22
C PHE A 94 4.30 12.99 -16.27
N GLU A 95 5.21 12.05 -15.98
CA GLU A 95 6.32 11.71 -16.89
C GLU A 95 5.83 10.99 -18.16
N LEU A 96 4.81 10.13 -18.05
CA LEU A 96 4.19 9.48 -19.21
C LEU A 96 3.56 10.50 -20.16
N ILE A 97 2.90 11.53 -19.63
CA ILE A 97 2.37 12.62 -20.46
C ILE A 97 3.52 13.42 -21.06
N ARG A 98 4.53 13.75 -20.25
CA ARG A 98 5.71 14.54 -20.67
C ARG A 98 6.38 13.94 -21.91
N ASN A 99 6.51 12.62 -21.97
CA ASN A 99 7.11 11.89 -23.09
C ASN A 99 6.38 12.08 -24.43
N VAL A 100 5.09 12.39 -24.41
CA VAL A 100 4.23 12.46 -25.61
C VAL A 100 3.67 13.87 -25.87
N LEU A 101 4.12 14.89 -25.12
CA LEU A 101 3.63 16.27 -25.25
C LEU A 101 3.80 16.86 -26.66
N SER A 102 4.81 16.44 -27.42
CA SER A 102 5.06 16.95 -28.77
C SER A 102 4.03 16.47 -29.81
N GLU A 103 3.28 15.41 -29.50
CA GLU A 103 2.40 14.72 -30.44
C GLU A 103 0.92 15.07 -30.25
N ILE A 104 0.57 15.81 -29.20
CA ILE A 104 -0.81 15.98 -28.75
C ILE A 104 -1.33 17.40 -28.98
N LYS A 105 -2.66 17.52 -29.02
CA LYS A 105 -3.34 18.83 -29.14
C LYS A 105 -3.83 19.35 -27.79
N ARG A 106 -4.46 18.48 -27.00
CA ARG A 106 -5.08 18.87 -25.71
C ARG A 106 -4.89 17.78 -24.67
N ILE A 107 -4.83 18.20 -23.42
CA ILE A 107 -4.81 17.33 -22.24
C ILE A 107 -6.09 17.62 -21.45
N TYR A 108 -6.95 16.61 -21.35
CA TYR A 108 -8.12 16.59 -20.48
C TYR A 108 -7.73 16.01 -19.13
N ILE A 109 -7.97 16.75 -18.07
CA ILE A 109 -7.69 16.35 -16.69
C ILE A 109 -9.01 16.25 -15.96
N ILE A 110 -9.38 15.05 -15.53
CA ILE A 110 -10.55 14.80 -14.69
C ILE A 110 -10.15 14.94 -13.23
N ASN A 111 -11.00 15.59 -12.42
CA ASN A 111 -10.73 15.91 -11.01
C ASN A 111 -9.42 16.72 -10.80
N PRO A 112 -9.24 17.87 -11.49
CA PRO A 112 -8.06 18.69 -11.31
C PRO A 112 -7.98 19.27 -9.89
N ARG A 113 -6.77 19.34 -9.33
CA ARG A 113 -6.53 19.89 -7.99
C ARG A 113 -6.53 21.42 -7.93
N ASN A 114 -6.19 22.06 -9.05
CA ASN A 114 -6.07 23.50 -9.17
C ASN A 114 -6.68 23.98 -10.50
N ASN A 115 -7.23 25.19 -10.51
CA ASN A 115 -7.94 25.76 -11.67
C ASN A 115 -7.00 26.47 -12.66
N ILE A 116 -5.82 25.91 -12.94
CA ILE A 116 -4.77 26.55 -13.78
C ILE A 116 -4.80 26.01 -15.22
N ALA A 117 -5.99 25.94 -15.81
CA ALA A 117 -6.21 25.41 -17.15
C ALA A 117 -6.82 26.46 -18.10
N ASP A 118 -6.80 26.18 -19.40
CA ASP A 118 -7.38 27.11 -20.39
C ASP A 118 -8.92 27.04 -20.39
N GLU A 119 -9.45 25.85 -20.11
CA GLU A 119 -10.88 25.62 -19.88
C GLU A 119 -11.07 24.82 -18.59
N TYR A 120 -12.17 25.08 -17.89
CA TYR A 120 -12.57 24.39 -16.68
C TYR A 120 -14.09 24.27 -16.63
N GLY A 121 -14.61 23.16 -16.11
CA GLY A 121 -16.04 22.99 -15.96
C GLY A 121 -16.42 21.75 -15.15
N LYS A 122 -17.72 21.57 -14.97
CA LYS A 122 -18.33 20.37 -14.40
C LYS A 122 -19.47 19.94 -15.31
N ILE A 123 -19.37 18.74 -15.87
CA ILE A 123 -20.37 18.18 -16.81
C ILE A 123 -20.46 16.67 -16.62
N PRO A 124 -21.54 16.01 -17.08
CA PRO A 124 -21.60 14.56 -17.14
C PRO A 124 -20.40 13.96 -17.89
N LEU A 125 -19.81 12.88 -17.36
CA LEU A 125 -18.63 12.23 -17.97
C LEU A 125 -18.88 11.86 -19.44
N ARG A 126 -20.09 11.46 -19.80
CA ARG A 126 -20.45 11.13 -21.18
C ARG A 126 -20.29 12.31 -22.12
N GLU A 127 -20.77 13.49 -21.70
CA GLU A 127 -20.63 14.73 -22.47
C GLU A 127 -19.16 15.16 -22.58
N LEU A 128 -18.36 14.95 -21.54
CA LEU A 128 -16.91 15.18 -21.60
C LEU A 128 -16.26 14.28 -22.65
N LEU A 129 -16.61 12.99 -22.66
CA LEU A 129 -16.07 12.02 -23.61
C LEU A 129 -16.47 12.32 -25.05
N GLU A 130 -17.62 12.95 -25.29
CA GLU A 130 -18.02 13.40 -26.63
C GLU A 130 -17.13 14.54 -27.17
N LYS A 131 -16.54 15.38 -26.29
CA LYS A 131 -15.64 16.48 -26.68
C LYS A 131 -14.20 16.04 -26.98
N ILE A 132 -13.82 14.86 -26.50
CA ILE A 132 -12.47 14.30 -26.62
C ILE A 132 -12.27 13.68 -28.01
N ASN A 133 -11.12 13.93 -28.64
CA ASN A 133 -10.74 13.39 -29.94
C ASN A 133 -9.58 12.38 -29.82
N SER A 134 -9.28 11.71 -30.95
CA SER A 134 -8.20 10.72 -31.06
C SER A 134 -6.80 11.26 -30.74
N ASP A 135 -6.57 12.55 -30.92
CA ASP A 135 -5.25 13.19 -30.76
C ASP A 135 -5.07 13.81 -29.36
N ASP A 136 -6.05 13.62 -28.47
CA ASP A 136 -6.04 14.18 -27.13
C ASP A 136 -5.58 13.13 -26.09
N ILE A 137 -5.12 13.62 -24.95
CA ILE A 137 -4.83 12.80 -23.77
C ILE A 137 -5.91 13.03 -22.73
N VAL A 138 -6.28 11.96 -22.03
CA VAL A 138 -7.18 12.01 -20.88
C VAL A 138 -6.47 11.46 -19.66
N VAL A 139 -6.45 12.22 -18.57
CA VAL A 139 -5.87 11.78 -17.31
C VAL A 139 -6.84 11.95 -16.15
N TRP A 140 -6.84 10.98 -15.25
CA TRP A 140 -7.63 11.01 -14.03
C TRP A 140 -6.76 10.57 -12.86
N ASP A 141 -6.19 11.55 -12.14
CA ASP A 141 -5.43 11.27 -10.93
C ASP A 141 -6.36 11.08 -9.73
N ASN A 142 -5.97 10.18 -8.82
CA ASN A 142 -6.75 9.79 -7.64
C ASN A 142 -8.16 9.26 -7.95
N PHE A 143 -8.35 8.57 -9.07
CA PHE A 143 -9.58 7.83 -9.36
C PHE A 143 -9.97 6.92 -8.17
N PRO A 144 -11.26 6.77 -7.84
CA PRO A 144 -12.46 7.40 -8.40
C PRO A 144 -12.91 8.63 -7.59
N ASP A 145 -11.98 9.45 -7.09
CA ASP A 145 -12.36 10.77 -6.58
C ASP A 145 -13.13 11.54 -7.68
N ASP A 146 -14.06 12.39 -7.23
CA ASP A 146 -15.00 13.17 -8.06
C ASP A 146 -16.26 12.41 -8.53
N LEU A 147 -16.25 11.07 -8.50
CA LEU A 147 -17.50 10.32 -8.64
C LEU A 147 -18.39 10.51 -7.40
N ILE A 148 -19.69 10.73 -7.65
CA ILE A 148 -20.74 10.78 -6.61
C ILE A 148 -20.91 9.39 -5.98
N ARG A 149 -21.02 8.35 -6.82
CA ARG A 149 -21.13 6.95 -6.38
C ARG A 149 -19.83 6.21 -6.66
N ARG A 150 -19.25 5.64 -5.60
CA ARG A 150 -17.97 4.90 -5.63
C ARG A 150 -18.16 3.45 -5.25
N ASP A 151 -19.33 2.88 -5.50
CA ASP A 151 -19.51 1.44 -5.38
C ASP A 151 -18.87 0.73 -6.58
N VAL A 152 -18.58 -0.56 -6.40
CA VAL A 152 -17.91 -1.40 -7.41
C VAL A 152 -18.66 -1.41 -8.74
N THR A 153 -19.99 -1.39 -8.72
CA THR A 153 -20.82 -1.45 -9.93
C THR A 153 -20.68 -0.17 -10.73
N ASN A 154 -20.78 1.00 -10.08
CA ASN A 154 -20.62 2.27 -10.77
C ASN A 154 -19.20 2.44 -11.31
N VAL A 155 -18.19 2.13 -10.50
CA VAL A 155 -16.77 2.23 -10.91
C VAL A 155 -16.50 1.35 -12.13
N LYS A 156 -17.02 0.12 -12.16
CA LYS A 156 -16.89 -0.78 -13.31
C LYS A 156 -17.50 -0.18 -14.58
N ARG A 157 -18.73 0.34 -14.50
CA ARG A 157 -19.41 1.01 -15.63
C ARG A 157 -18.62 2.22 -16.15
N ILE A 158 -18.03 3.00 -15.25
CA ILE A 158 -17.20 4.16 -15.62
C ILE A 158 -15.94 3.70 -16.36
N LEU A 159 -15.29 2.63 -15.90
CA LEU A 159 -14.15 2.07 -16.61
C LEU A 159 -14.54 1.54 -18.01
N GLU A 160 -15.68 0.87 -18.14
CA GLU A 160 -16.22 0.42 -19.45
C GLU A 160 -16.51 1.60 -20.38
N LEU A 161 -17.07 2.69 -19.85
CA LEU A 161 -17.32 3.90 -20.62
C LEU A 161 -16.01 4.55 -21.10
N LEU A 162 -15.02 4.66 -20.21
CA LEU A 162 -13.71 5.22 -20.53
C LEU A 162 -12.95 4.35 -21.53
N SER A 163 -13.02 3.03 -21.42
CA SER A 163 -12.37 2.13 -22.38
C SER A 163 -12.95 2.31 -23.78
N SER A 164 -14.28 2.48 -23.93
CA SER A 164 -14.89 2.65 -25.25
C SER A 164 -14.39 3.86 -26.06
N LYS A 165 -13.71 4.83 -25.43
CA LYS A 165 -13.22 6.04 -26.09
C LYS A 165 -11.86 5.81 -26.75
N TYR A 166 -11.76 6.18 -28.03
CA TYR A 166 -10.49 6.25 -28.74
C TYR A 166 -9.79 7.59 -28.49
N VAL A 167 -8.60 7.53 -27.89
CA VAL A 167 -7.77 8.68 -27.50
C VAL A 167 -6.30 8.34 -27.71
N ARG A 168 -5.42 9.35 -27.75
CA ARG A 168 -3.99 9.11 -27.92
C ARG A 168 -3.40 8.37 -26.74
N LYS A 169 -3.79 8.79 -25.53
CA LYS A 169 -3.44 8.13 -24.28
C LYS A 169 -4.47 8.43 -23.20
N LEU A 170 -4.94 7.41 -22.49
CA LEU A 170 -5.79 7.49 -21.30
C LEU A 170 -4.99 6.97 -20.11
N ILE A 171 -4.81 7.78 -19.07
CA ILE A 171 -4.09 7.38 -17.86
C ILE A 171 -4.99 7.57 -16.65
N ILE A 172 -5.37 6.47 -16.01
CA ILE A 172 -6.14 6.46 -14.78
C ILE A 172 -5.23 6.04 -13.63
N VAL A 173 -5.17 6.83 -12.57
CA VAL A 173 -4.37 6.52 -11.39
C VAL A 173 -5.30 6.27 -10.21
N LEU A 174 -5.24 5.05 -9.66
CA LEU A 174 -6.03 4.66 -8.50
C LEU A 174 -5.53 5.38 -7.24
N LYS A 175 -6.46 6.02 -6.54
CA LYS A 175 -6.20 6.59 -5.21
C LYS A 175 -5.89 5.47 -4.22
N PRO A 176 -4.81 5.58 -3.42
CA PRO A 176 -4.38 4.53 -2.49
C PRO A 176 -5.47 4.05 -1.54
N LYS A 177 -6.39 4.94 -1.14
CA LYS A 177 -7.50 4.61 -0.24
C LYS A 177 -8.35 3.44 -0.74
N TYR A 178 -8.52 3.30 -2.06
CA TYR A 178 -9.37 2.29 -2.67
C TYR A 178 -8.59 1.14 -3.30
N LEU A 179 -7.30 1.00 -2.98
CA LEU A 179 -6.41 0.00 -3.57
C LEU A 179 -7.01 -1.41 -3.48
N GLU A 180 -7.39 -1.82 -2.26
CA GLU A 180 -7.90 -3.18 -2.02
C GLU A 180 -9.29 -3.44 -2.64
N VAL A 181 -10.03 -2.37 -2.94
CA VAL A 181 -11.39 -2.46 -3.51
C VAL A 181 -11.34 -2.56 -5.03
N PHE A 182 -10.50 -1.75 -5.68
CA PHE A 182 -10.61 -1.50 -7.13
C PHE A 182 -9.44 -2.01 -7.98
N ARG A 183 -8.33 -2.48 -7.38
CA ARG A 183 -7.14 -2.94 -8.13
C ARG A 183 -7.43 -4.00 -9.21
N GLU A 184 -8.43 -4.86 -8.99
CA GLU A 184 -8.77 -5.95 -9.93
C GLU A 184 -9.85 -5.56 -10.95
N LEU A 185 -10.55 -4.43 -10.78
CA LEU A 185 -11.66 -4.05 -11.67
C LEU A 185 -11.25 -3.83 -13.13
N PRO A 186 -10.13 -3.13 -13.43
CA PRO A 186 -9.72 -2.89 -14.81
C PRO A 186 -9.42 -4.18 -15.58
N LYS A 187 -9.07 -5.29 -14.90
CA LYS A 187 -8.77 -6.58 -15.55
C LYS A 187 -9.97 -7.21 -16.26
N GLN A 188 -11.18 -6.72 -15.98
CA GLN A 188 -12.41 -7.13 -16.66
C GLN A 188 -12.56 -6.43 -18.02
N ASN A 189 -11.78 -5.38 -18.26
CA ASN A 189 -11.75 -4.60 -19.50
C ASN A 189 -10.40 -4.83 -20.20
N PRO A 190 -10.34 -5.67 -21.25
CA PRO A 190 -9.08 -6.06 -21.87
C PRO A 190 -8.32 -4.90 -22.52
N GLU A 191 -8.98 -3.77 -22.74
CA GLU A 191 -8.37 -2.57 -23.29
C GLU A 191 -7.46 -1.83 -22.30
N PHE A 192 -7.60 -2.04 -20.99
CA PHE A 192 -6.73 -1.40 -20.01
C PHE A 192 -5.48 -2.23 -19.74
N PHE A 193 -4.32 -1.65 -20.04
CA PHE A 193 -3.07 -2.10 -19.48
C PHE A 193 -3.00 -1.72 -17.99
N THR A 194 -3.07 -2.72 -17.13
CA THR A 194 -3.15 -2.54 -15.68
C THR A 194 -1.79 -2.79 -15.05
N TYR A 195 -1.24 -1.78 -14.35
CA TYR A 195 0.12 -1.85 -13.83
C TYR A 195 0.23 -1.40 -12.37
N GLU A 196 0.90 -2.22 -11.56
CA GLU A 196 1.24 -1.90 -10.16
C GLU A 196 2.60 -1.24 -10.09
N ILE A 197 2.68 -0.06 -9.47
CA ILE A 197 3.96 0.57 -9.21
C ILE A 197 4.61 -0.09 -7.99
N THR A 198 5.60 -0.93 -8.27
CA THR A 198 6.44 -1.62 -7.28
C THR A 198 7.91 -1.27 -7.49
N TYR A 199 8.71 -1.44 -6.44
CA TYR A 199 10.15 -1.23 -6.48
C TYR A 199 10.90 -2.44 -5.96
N SER A 200 11.79 -2.99 -6.80
CA SER A 200 12.71 -4.04 -6.39
C SER A 200 13.77 -3.52 -5.41
N LYS A 201 14.46 -4.43 -4.70
CA LYS A 201 15.55 -4.08 -3.78
C LYS A 201 16.68 -3.30 -4.47
N GLU A 202 17.02 -3.70 -5.69
CA GLU A 202 18.06 -3.03 -6.48
C GLU A 202 17.63 -1.62 -6.88
N GLN A 203 16.39 -1.44 -7.32
CA GLN A 203 15.86 -0.11 -7.58
C GLN A 203 15.83 0.76 -6.32
N PHE A 204 15.48 0.18 -5.17
CA PHE A 204 15.50 0.90 -3.90
C PHE A 204 16.90 1.42 -3.56
N LYS A 205 17.92 0.59 -3.80
CA LYS A 205 19.32 0.99 -3.69
C LYS A 205 19.66 2.12 -4.65
N THR A 206 19.24 2.04 -5.92
CA THR A 206 19.43 3.11 -6.91
C THR A 206 18.73 4.41 -6.49
N ILE A 207 17.53 4.34 -5.90
CA ILE A 207 16.80 5.51 -5.41
C ILE A 207 17.58 6.21 -4.30
N ILE A 208 18.09 5.44 -3.33
CA ILE A 208 18.94 5.99 -2.26
C ILE A 208 20.15 6.69 -2.86
N GLN A 209 20.86 6.05 -3.79
CA GLN A 209 22.03 6.63 -4.44
C GLN A 209 21.69 7.94 -5.16
N GLN A 210 20.66 7.94 -6.00
CA GLN A 210 20.31 9.11 -6.79
C GLN A 210 19.83 10.29 -5.92
N TYR A 211 19.04 10.02 -4.88
CA TYR A 211 18.66 11.08 -3.94
C TYR A 211 19.90 11.61 -3.23
N GLY A 212 20.82 10.74 -2.83
CA GLY A 212 22.09 11.12 -2.23
C GLY A 212 22.99 11.96 -3.14
N THR A 213 23.12 11.63 -4.42
CA THR A 213 24.08 12.30 -5.32
C THR A 213 23.50 13.56 -5.97
N ASN A 214 22.23 13.50 -6.35
CA ASN A 214 21.60 14.51 -7.21
C ASN A 214 20.91 15.61 -6.42
N ILE A 215 20.53 15.36 -5.16
CA ILE A 215 19.94 16.37 -4.28
C ILE A 215 21.07 16.98 -3.43
N PRO A 216 21.48 18.24 -3.68
CA PRO A 216 22.63 18.87 -3.02
C PRO A 216 22.59 18.83 -1.50
N GLN A 217 21.42 19.05 -0.90
CA GLN A 217 21.22 19.01 0.56
C GLN A 217 21.46 17.61 1.18
N PHE A 218 21.49 16.55 0.38
CA PHE A 218 21.69 15.17 0.84
C PHE A 218 23.10 14.63 0.54
N ARG A 219 23.89 15.32 -0.29
CA ARG A 219 25.19 14.82 -0.76
C ARG A 219 26.15 14.47 0.35
N THR A 220 26.37 15.39 1.29
CA THR A 220 27.27 15.16 2.43
C THR A 220 26.75 14.05 3.37
N LEU A 221 25.44 13.94 3.54
CA LEU A 221 24.83 12.87 4.36
C LEU A 221 25.06 11.51 3.70
N TYR A 222 24.86 11.44 2.39
CA TYR A 222 25.05 10.23 1.61
C TYR A 222 26.49 9.75 1.66
N GLU A 223 27.44 10.63 1.33
CA GLU A 223 28.87 10.28 1.30
C GLU A 223 29.37 9.82 2.67
N LYS A 224 28.97 10.51 3.75
CA LYS A 224 29.50 10.25 5.10
C LYS A 224 28.81 9.10 5.83
N TYR A 225 27.50 8.95 5.72
CA TYR A 225 26.72 8.06 6.60
C TYR A 225 25.99 6.91 5.89
N ILE A 226 25.75 7.03 4.57
CA ILE A 226 24.91 6.06 3.83
C ILE A 226 25.75 5.20 2.90
N SER A 227 26.57 5.81 2.04
CA SER A 227 27.38 5.13 1.02
C SER A 227 28.18 3.93 1.56
N PRO A 228 28.87 4.03 2.74
CA PRO A 228 29.62 2.89 3.29
C PRO A 228 28.75 1.67 3.65
N ASN A 229 27.46 1.87 3.93
CA ASN A 229 26.53 0.85 4.42
C ASN A 229 25.29 0.72 3.53
N LEU A 230 25.39 1.15 2.27
CA LEU A 230 24.25 1.32 1.36
C LEU A 230 23.42 0.03 1.22
N GLU A 231 24.08 -1.12 1.11
CA GLU A 231 23.42 -2.41 0.97
C GLU A 231 22.53 -2.73 2.17
N LYS A 232 23.07 -2.55 3.38
CA LYS A 232 22.35 -2.82 4.63
C LYS A 232 21.20 -1.82 4.83
N ILE A 233 21.45 -0.54 4.57
CA ILE A 233 20.43 0.52 4.68
C ILE A 233 19.31 0.29 3.68
N SER A 234 19.63 0.00 2.42
CA SER A 234 18.64 -0.32 1.37
C SER A 234 17.75 -1.48 1.80
N ARG A 235 18.33 -2.57 2.29
CA ARG A 235 17.59 -3.73 2.79
C ARG A 235 16.68 -3.36 3.96
N ILE A 236 17.14 -2.57 4.92
CA ILE A 236 16.33 -2.13 6.08
C ILE A 236 15.14 -1.31 5.59
N LEU A 237 15.37 -0.27 4.78
CA LEU A 237 14.31 0.62 4.31
C LEU A 237 13.29 -0.12 3.44
N TRP A 238 13.74 -1.01 2.55
CA TRP A 238 12.87 -1.83 1.72
C TRP A 238 12.01 -2.81 2.55
N ASN A 239 12.59 -3.38 3.61
CA ASN A 239 11.84 -4.23 4.54
C ASN A 239 10.79 -3.44 5.35
N ILE A 240 11.05 -2.17 5.67
CA ILE A 240 10.09 -1.32 6.35
C ILE A 240 8.89 -1.07 5.44
N GLU A 241 9.14 -0.51 4.26
CA GLU A 241 8.13 -0.23 3.24
C GLU A 241 8.81 0.13 1.90
N PRO A 242 8.51 -0.56 0.79
CA PRO A 242 9.23 -0.40 -0.48
C PRO A 242 8.68 0.77 -1.32
N ILE A 243 8.64 1.98 -0.73
CA ILE A 243 8.19 3.21 -1.43
C ILE A 243 9.27 4.31 -1.45
N PRO A 244 9.43 5.07 -2.56
CA PRO A 244 10.43 6.13 -2.66
C PRO A 244 10.29 7.22 -1.59
N LEU A 245 9.05 7.52 -1.19
CA LEU A 245 8.79 8.49 -0.11
C LEU A 245 9.51 8.09 1.19
N LYS A 246 9.69 6.78 1.44
CA LYS A 246 10.36 6.31 2.66
C LYS A 246 11.84 6.65 2.68
N ILE A 247 12.47 6.66 1.51
CA ILE A 247 13.87 7.07 1.36
C ILE A 247 13.99 8.58 1.59
N LEU A 248 13.03 9.37 1.09
CA LEU A 248 13.00 10.81 1.34
C LEU A 248 12.85 11.13 2.83
N ASP A 249 11.93 10.46 3.53
CA ASP A 249 11.76 10.58 4.99
C ASP A 249 13.06 10.29 5.72
N TYR A 250 13.74 9.20 5.35
CA TYR A 250 15.03 8.81 5.92
C TYR A 250 16.10 9.90 5.76
N TYR A 251 16.24 10.46 4.56
CA TYR A 251 17.18 11.56 4.31
C TYR A 251 16.85 12.80 5.13
N ASN A 252 15.56 13.15 5.25
CA ASN A 252 15.13 14.31 6.05
C ASN A 252 15.42 14.09 7.54
N THR A 253 15.11 12.90 8.09
CA THR A 253 15.44 12.55 9.47
C THR A 253 16.95 12.63 9.74
N LEU A 254 17.77 12.12 8.82
CA LEU A 254 19.23 12.24 8.92
C LEU A 254 19.69 13.70 8.88
N LYS A 255 19.10 14.51 8.01
CA LYS A 255 19.40 15.94 7.88
C LYS A 255 19.11 16.67 9.19
N GLU A 256 17.91 16.51 9.74
CA GLU A 256 17.49 17.12 11.01
C GLU A 256 18.46 16.76 12.14
N LYS A 257 18.74 15.47 12.33
CA LYS A 257 19.67 15.00 13.37
C LYS A 257 21.12 15.42 13.18
N SER A 258 21.55 15.61 11.93
CA SER A 258 22.89 16.12 11.62
C SER A 258 23.07 17.57 12.05
N ILE A 259 21.99 18.36 12.00
CA ILE A 259 21.95 19.76 12.46
C ILE A 259 21.94 19.81 13.99
N GLU A 260 21.15 18.95 14.63
CA GLU A 260 21.01 18.94 16.10
C GLU A 260 22.26 18.44 16.86
N ASN A 261 22.97 17.44 16.33
CA ASN A 261 24.00 16.72 17.11
C ASN A 261 25.46 17.11 16.83
N ASN A 262 25.73 18.23 16.15
CA ASN A 262 27.09 18.66 15.77
C ASN A 262 27.96 17.52 15.16
N SER A 263 27.34 16.57 14.46
CA SER A 263 27.96 15.54 13.61
C SER A 263 28.86 14.45 14.26
N VAL A 264 28.95 14.34 15.59
CA VAL A 264 29.96 13.43 16.22
C VAL A 264 29.52 11.96 16.31
N ASN A 265 28.22 11.62 16.19
CA ASN A 265 27.78 10.23 16.41
C ASN A 265 26.55 9.78 15.60
N LEU A 266 26.38 10.30 14.38
CA LEU A 266 25.27 9.89 13.50
C LEU A 266 25.57 8.53 12.86
N ASP A 267 24.68 7.55 13.03
CA ASP A 267 24.80 6.20 12.46
C ASP A 267 23.63 5.95 11.50
N GLY A 268 23.93 5.93 10.20
CA GLY A 268 22.93 5.74 9.16
C GLY A 268 22.14 4.43 9.30
N ILE A 269 22.74 3.36 9.84
CA ILE A 269 22.06 2.08 10.03
C ILE A 269 21.03 2.20 11.15
N LYS A 270 21.42 2.72 12.32
CA LYS A 270 20.49 2.89 13.46
C LYS A 270 19.33 3.81 13.12
N GLU A 271 19.60 4.85 12.35
CA GLU A 271 18.57 5.77 11.87
C GLU A 271 17.59 5.08 10.92
N ALA A 272 18.07 4.17 10.07
CA ALA A 272 17.19 3.38 9.22
C ALA A 272 16.35 2.38 10.04
N GLU A 273 16.92 1.75 11.06
CA GLU A 273 16.23 0.80 11.95
C GLU A 273 15.16 1.45 12.84
N THR A 274 15.37 2.72 13.21
CA THR A 274 14.46 3.49 14.09
C THR A 274 13.43 4.32 13.32
N LEU A 275 13.51 4.34 11.99
CA LEU A 275 12.64 5.11 11.13
C LEU A 275 11.16 4.71 11.34
N LEU A 276 10.31 5.72 11.58
CA LEU A 276 8.90 5.50 11.94
C LEU A 276 8.17 4.66 10.90
N ARG A 277 7.42 3.67 11.37
CA ARG A 277 6.57 2.82 10.52
C ARG A 277 5.21 3.49 10.43
N SER A 278 4.90 4.16 9.32
CA SER A 278 3.56 4.72 9.13
C SER A 278 2.58 3.58 8.88
N THR A 279 1.87 3.16 9.93
CA THR A 279 0.92 2.05 9.85
C THR A 279 -0.49 2.52 9.46
N ASN A 280 -0.81 3.81 9.59
CA ASN A 280 -2.15 4.35 9.37
C ASN A 280 -2.75 3.95 8.01
N TYR A 281 -1.94 4.00 6.95
CA TYR A 281 -2.36 3.56 5.62
C TYR A 281 -2.75 2.08 5.61
N TYR A 282 -1.85 1.20 6.06
CA TYR A 282 -2.12 -0.24 6.09
C TYR A 282 -3.20 -0.62 7.09
N GLN A 283 -3.36 0.07 8.21
CA GLN A 283 -4.45 -0.17 9.17
C GLN A 283 -5.80 0.10 8.52
N HIS A 284 -5.92 1.20 7.77
CA HIS A 284 -7.12 1.48 6.99
C HIS A 284 -7.36 0.42 5.92
N GLN A 285 -6.33 0.03 5.15
CA GLN A 285 -6.47 -1.03 4.14
C GLN A 285 -6.85 -2.38 4.75
N PHE A 286 -6.29 -2.73 5.91
CA PHE A 286 -6.62 -3.96 6.64
C PHE A 286 -8.08 -3.93 7.10
N GLY A 287 -8.55 -2.78 7.61
CA GLY A 287 -9.95 -2.58 7.99
C GLY A 287 -10.90 -2.77 6.81
N LEU A 288 -10.54 -2.28 5.62
CA LEU A 288 -11.31 -2.52 4.39
C LEU A 288 -11.36 -4.00 4.01
N LEU A 289 -10.22 -4.70 4.01
CA LEU A 289 -10.15 -6.13 3.72
C LEU A 289 -11.01 -6.94 4.70
N ASN A 290 -10.92 -6.63 5.99
CA ASN A 290 -11.70 -7.28 7.04
C ASN A 290 -13.21 -7.04 6.93
N GLY A 291 -13.63 -5.96 6.26
CA GLY A 291 -15.04 -5.68 5.96
C GLY A 291 -15.59 -6.43 4.74
N MET A 292 -14.74 -7.07 3.94
CA MET A 292 -15.14 -7.76 2.70
C MET A 292 -15.15 -9.28 2.90
N ASN A 293 -16.33 -9.89 2.83
CA ASN A 293 -16.48 -11.33 3.01
C ASN A 293 -15.73 -12.14 1.93
N GLU A 294 -15.66 -11.62 0.71
CA GLU A 294 -14.95 -12.23 -0.42
C GLU A 294 -13.44 -12.29 -0.20
N ARG A 295 -12.89 -11.39 0.63
CA ARG A 295 -11.47 -11.28 0.96
C ARG A 295 -11.15 -11.88 2.34
N LYS A 296 -12.09 -12.58 2.97
CA LYS A 296 -11.89 -13.18 4.32
C LYS A 296 -10.65 -14.09 4.38
N SER A 297 -10.44 -14.91 3.35
CA SER A 297 -9.26 -15.79 3.25
C SER A 297 -7.94 -15.01 3.26
N ASP A 298 -7.91 -13.81 2.65
CA ASP A 298 -6.71 -12.97 2.62
C ASP A 298 -6.42 -12.36 4.00
N VAL A 299 -7.47 -11.96 4.73
CA VAL A 299 -7.36 -11.42 6.09
C VAL A 299 -6.84 -12.48 7.06
N GLU A 300 -7.41 -13.69 6.99
CA GLU A 300 -6.98 -14.83 7.81
C GLU A 300 -5.53 -15.19 7.51
N PHE A 301 -5.14 -15.21 6.22
CA PHE A 301 -3.75 -15.41 5.80
C PHE A 301 -2.79 -14.37 6.41
N LEU A 302 -3.13 -13.08 6.35
CA LEU A 302 -2.31 -12.00 6.96
C LEU A 302 -2.19 -12.18 8.48
N CYS A 303 -3.26 -12.61 9.15
CA CYS A 303 -3.25 -12.90 10.59
C CYS A 303 -2.34 -14.08 10.92
N ILE A 304 -2.40 -15.18 10.16
CA ILE A 304 -1.49 -16.32 10.32
C ILE A 304 -0.04 -15.89 10.12
N LEU A 305 0.24 -15.11 9.08
CA LEU A 305 1.60 -14.67 8.80
C LEU A 305 2.13 -13.79 9.94
N LYS A 306 1.32 -12.85 10.47
CA LYS A 306 1.65 -12.07 11.68
C LYS A 306 1.93 -12.97 12.89
N MET A 307 1.07 -13.95 13.13
CA MET A 307 1.27 -14.92 14.21
C MET A 307 2.60 -15.67 14.06
N CYS A 308 2.96 -16.13 12.85
CA CYS A 308 4.24 -16.80 12.63
C CYS A 308 5.44 -15.90 12.95
N TYR A 309 5.36 -14.59 12.66
CA TYR A 309 6.39 -13.63 13.08
C TYR A 309 6.45 -13.48 14.61
N GLU A 310 5.30 -13.33 15.28
CA GLU A 310 5.25 -13.13 16.73
C GLU A 310 5.68 -14.38 17.52
N LEU A 311 5.50 -15.57 16.95
CA LEU A 311 5.87 -16.85 17.55
C LEU A 311 7.24 -17.38 17.10
N GLY A 312 7.85 -16.78 16.07
CA GLY A 312 9.09 -17.27 15.48
C GLY A 312 8.94 -18.66 14.85
N ILE A 313 7.80 -18.92 14.19
CA ILE A 313 7.50 -20.17 13.50
C ILE A 313 7.78 -20.02 11.99
N ASN A 314 8.12 -21.13 11.34
CA ASN A 314 8.34 -21.22 9.90
C ASN A 314 7.17 -20.63 9.08
N ARG A 315 7.49 -19.94 7.98
CA ARG A 315 6.52 -19.22 7.12
C ARG A 315 6.44 -19.80 5.70
N SER A 316 6.81 -21.06 5.53
CA SER A 316 6.67 -21.79 4.27
C SER A 316 5.20 -21.95 3.90
N GLU A 317 4.94 -22.10 2.62
CA GLU A 317 3.59 -22.24 2.09
C GLU A 317 2.79 -23.39 2.70
N SER A 318 3.45 -24.54 2.87
CA SER A 318 2.84 -25.72 3.50
C SER A 318 2.41 -25.45 4.94
N ASN A 319 3.24 -24.74 5.72
CA ASN A 319 2.96 -24.46 7.11
C ASN A 319 1.85 -23.41 7.26
N ILE A 320 1.90 -22.33 6.47
CA ILE A 320 0.84 -21.32 6.48
C ILE A 320 -0.51 -21.93 6.11
N SER A 321 -0.55 -22.77 5.07
CA SER A 321 -1.78 -23.45 4.66
C SER A 321 -2.33 -24.37 5.75
N LYS A 322 -1.46 -25.14 6.41
CA LYS A 322 -1.84 -25.99 7.54
C LYS A 322 -2.38 -25.17 8.72
N LEU A 323 -1.71 -24.09 9.09
CA LEU A 323 -2.12 -23.23 10.20
C LEU A 323 -3.45 -22.54 9.92
N GLN A 324 -3.64 -22.02 8.71
CA GLN A 324 -4.88 -21.36 8.32
C GLN A 324 -6.07 -22.34 8.38
N LEU A 325 -5.90 -23.54 7.83
CA LEU A 325 -6.93 -24.59 7.91
C LEU A 325 -7.23 -24.98 9.37
N SER A 326 -6.20 -25.13 10.20
CA SER A 326 -6.36 -25.59 11.59
C SER A 326 -6.99 -24.53 12.51
N ILE A 327 -6.68 -23.25 12.29
CA ILE A 327 -7.15 -22.14 13.14
C ILE A 327 -8.48 -21.59 12.65
N PHE A 328 -8.63 -21.41 11.34
CA PHE A 328 -9.78 -20.75 10.74
C PHE A 328 -10.75 -21.70 10.05
N GLY A 329 -10.31 -22.89 9.66
CA GLY A 329 -11.10 -23.82 8.84
C GLY A 329 -11.19 -23.39 7.37
N SER A 330 -10.32 -22.47 6.93
CA SER A 330 -10.32 -21.92 5.58
C SER A 330 -9.08 -22.35 4.80
N GLU A 331 -9.20 -22.31 3.47
CA GLU A 331 -8.06 -22.53 2.56
C GLU A 331 -7.19 -21.28 2.49
N SER A 332 -5.87 -21.47 2.36
CA SER A 332 -4.94 -20.38 2.06
C SER A 332 -5.18 -19.81 0.65
N PRO A 333 -5.04 -18.49 0.44
CA PRO A 333 -5.29 -17.89 -0.86
C PRO A 333 -4.30 -18.38 -1.92
N LYS A 334 -4.82 -19.01 -2.98
CA LYS A 334 -4.04 -19.53 -4.12
C LYS A 334 -3.23 -18.47 -4.87
N GLN A 335 -3.63 -17.19 -4.77
CA GLN A 335 -2.99 -16.06 -5.45
C GLN A 335 -2.59 -14.96 -4.46
N ALA A 336 -2.04 -15.33 -3.30
CA ALA A 336 -1.63 -14.38 -2.24
C ALA A 336 -0.79 -13.21 -2.78
N PHE A 337 0.22 -13.47 -3.61
CA PHE A 337 1.10 -12.43 -4.17
C PHE A 337 0.40 -11.49 -5.16
N LYS A 338 -0.67 -11.95 -5.81
CA LYS A 338 -1.41 -11.12 -6.76
C LYS A 338 -2.38 -10.18 -6.03
N ASN A 339 -3.03 -10.66 -4.97
CA ASN A 339 -4.05 -9.89 -4.27
C ASN A 339 -3.48 -9.06 -3.11
N LEU A 340 -2.35 -9.49 -2.55
CA LEU A 340 -1.69 -8.92 -1.38
C LEU A 340 -0.25 -8.47 -1.68
N SER A 341 0.06 -8.15 -2.94
CA SER A 341 1.38 -7.67 -3.40
C SER A 341 1.97 -6.52 -2.57
N SER A 342 1.13 -5.62 -2.06
CA SER A 342 1.54 -4.50 -1.20
C SER A 342 1.78 -4.90 0.26
N TRP A 343 1.48 -6.14 0.63
CA TRP A 343 1.58 -6.66 1.98
C TRP A 343 2.71 -7.66 2.10
N VAL A 344 2.77 -8.60 1.15
CA VAL A 344 3.61 -9.79 1.23
C VAL A 344 4.55 -9.94 0.04
N TYR A 345 5.71 -10.53 0.31
CA TYR A 345 6.72 -10.85 -0.68
C TYR A 345 7.36 -12.22 -0.37
N ILE A 346 8.16 -12.72 -1.30
CA ILE A 346 8.91 -13.98 -1.12
C ILE A 346 10.31 -13.68 -0.59
N SER A 347 10.69 -14.36 0.49
CA SER A 347 12.05 -14.34 1.02
C SER A 347 12.62 -15.76 1.01
N GLY A 348 13.30 -16.14 -0.07
CA GLY A 348 13.77 -17.51 -0.27
C GLY A 348 12.58 -18.42 -0.58
N GLN A 349 12.28 -19.37 0.32
CA GLN A 349 11.13 -20.28 0.19
C GLN A 349 9.96 -19.91 1.13
N ASP A 350 10.09 -18.82 1.87
CA ASP A 350 9.12 -18.40 2.88
C ASP A 350 8.33 -17.17 2.44
N TYR A 351 7.09 -17.09 2.91
CA TYR A 351 6.34 -15.84 2.89
C TYR A 351 6.96 -14.82 3.86
N ALA A 352 7.00 -13.57 3.43
CA ALA A 352 7.42 -12.44 4.24
C ALA A 352 6.45 -11.28 4.09
N MET A 353 6.49 -10.36 5.07
CA MET A 353 5.65 -9.19 5.15
C MET A 353 6.53 -7.96 5.44
N HIS A 354 6.20 -6.82 4.86
CA HIS A 354 6.86 -5.56 5.20
C HIS A 354 6.50 -5.16 6.64
N ASP A 355 7.42 -4.48 7.34
CA ASP A 355 7.23 -4.16 8.76
C ASP A 355 5.99 -3.27 8.97
N ALA A 356 5.78 -2.26 8.13
CA ALA A 356 4.60 -1.39 8.23
C ALA A 356 3.28 -2.18 8.10
N SER A 357 3.23 -3.13 7.16
CA SER A 357 2.07 -4.00 6.97
C SER A 357 1.86 -4.96 8.15
N ARG A 358 2.94 -5.56 8.68
CA ARG A 358 2.88 -6.48 9.84
C ARG A 358 2.37 -5.80 11.09
N GLU A 359 2.87 -4.61 11.40
CA GLU A 359 2.41 -3.86 12.57
C GLU A 359 0.95 -3.41 12.41
N ALA A 360 0.48 -3.18 11.18
CA ALA A 360 -0.88 -2.75 10.89
C ALA A 360 -1.96 -3.86 10.96
N VAL A 361 -1.60 -5.13 10.76
CA VAL A 361 -2.53 -6.26 10.88
C VAL A 361 -3.04 -6.34 12.33
N ASN A 362 -4.31 -6.03 12.56
CA ASN A 362 -4.90 -6.07 13.89
C ASN A 362 -5.53 -7.43 14.18
N LEU A 363 -5.08 -8.10 15.24
CA LEU A 363 -5.68 -9.36 15.69
C LEU A 363 -6.88 -9.05 16.58
N SER A 364 -8.10 -9.27 16.09
CA SER A 364 -9.30 -9.12 16.91
C SER A 364 -9.34 -10.15 18.03
N ASP A 365 -10.14 -9.91 19.07
CA ASP A 365 -10.32 -10.84 20.19
C ASP A 365 -10.74 -12.23 19.73
N TYR A 366 -11.63 -12.31 18.74
CA TYR A 366 -12.03 -13.56 18.12
C TYR A 366 -10.85 -14.30 17.45
N VAL A 367 -10.00 -13.57 16.72
CA VAL A 367 -8.81 -14.14 16.09
C VAL A 367 -7.82 -14.62 17.15
N LYS A 368 -7.57 -13.82 18.18
CA LYS A 368 -6.69 -14.19 19.31
C LYS A 368 -7.17 -15.44 20.02
N MET A 369 -8.47 -15.55 20.31
CA MET A 369 -9.07 -16.74 20.92
C MET A 369 -8.84 -17.99 20.06
N LYS A 370 -9.06 -17.90 18.74
CA LYS A 370 -8.79 -19.02 17.82
C LYS A 370 -7.33 -19.44 17.82
N MET A 371 -6.41 -18.47 17.71
CA MET A 371 -4.97 -18.72 17.72
C MET A 371 -4.51 -19.37 19.03
N LEU A 372 -4.96 -18.85 20.18
CA LEU A 372 -4.57 -19.36 21.49
C LEU A 372 -5.21 -20.72 21.80
N THR A 373 -6.39 -20.99 21.26
CA THR A 373 -6.98 -22.33 21.30
C THR A 373 -6.09 -23.33 20.58
N TYR A 374 -5.72 -23.04 19.33
CA TYR A 374 -4.81 -23.88 18.57
C TYR A 374 -3.46 -24.06 19.26
N ILE A 375 -2.86 -22.97 19.76
CA ILE A 375 -1.58 -23.00 20.48
C ILE A 375 -1.67 -23.89 21.71
N SER A 376 -2.76 -23.81 22.48
CA SER A 376 -2.93 -24.60 23.69
C SER A 376 -3.08 -26.09 23.39
N GLU A 377 -3.80 -26.43 22.33
CA GLU A 377 -4.02 -27.82 21.89
C GLU A 377 -2.77 -28.44 21.22
N ASN A 378 -1.92 -27.61 20.61
CA ASN A 378 -0.76 -28.06 19.84
C ASN A 378 0.58 -27.63 20.46
N PHE A 379 0.58 -27.28 21.75
CA PHE A 379 1.70 -26.63 22.42
C PHE A 379 3.00 -27.42 22.34
N ASP A 380 2.96 -28.73 22.61
CA ASP A 380 4.15 -29.59 22.56
C ASP A 380 4.73 -29.70 21.15
N ALA A 381 3.87 -29.74 20.11
CA ALA A 381 4.32 -29.75 18.71
C ALA A 381 4.98 -28.42 18.32
N LEU A 382 4.44 -27.30 18.81
CA LEU A 382 5.00 -25.97 18.60
C LEU A 382 6.32 -25.74 19.34
N ILE A 383 6.55 -26.41 20.48
CA ILE A 383 7.82 -26.31 21.21
C ILE A 383 8.86 -27.30 20.68
N GLY A 384 8.45 -28.50 20.29
CA GLY A 384 9.34 -29.59 19.90
C GLY A 384 10.15 -29.31 18.62
N THR A 385 9.71 -28.39 17.77
CA THR A 385 10.34 -28.05 16.48
C THR A 385 11.19 -26.78 16.52
N ASN A 386 11.32 -26.11 17.67
CA ASN A 386 11.62 -24.69 17.73
C ASN A 386 12.82 -24.35 18.63
N SER A 387 13.56 -23.27 18.27
CA SER A 387 14.73 -22.78 19.02
C SER A 387 14.34 -22.16 20.38
N GLU A 388 15.29 -21.99 21.30
CA GLU A 388 15.03 -21.28 22.58
C GLU A 388 14.38 -19.90 22.37
N GLN A 389 14.72 -19.23 21.27
CA GLN A 389 14.13 -17.94 20.90
C GLN A 389 12.64 -18.07 20.58
N SER A 390 12.23 -19.07 19.81
CA SER A 390 10.82 -19.31 19.48
C SER A 390 10.00 -19.69 20.73
N ILE A 391 10.60 -20.41 21.69
CA ILE A 391 9.95 -20.68 22.99
C ILE A 391 9.72 -19.38 23.77
N ASN A 392 10.71 -18.50 23.81
CA ASN A 392 10.58 -17.20 24.46
C ASN A 392 9.50 -16.33 23.78
N LEU A 393 9.48 -16.31 22.45
CA LEU A 393 8.47 -15.60 21.66
C LEU A 393 7.05 -16.14 21.91
N LEU A 394 6.89 -17.46 21.94
CA LEU A 394 5.65 -18.13 22.29
C LEU A 394 5.17 -17.73 23.70
N GLY A 395 6.06 -17.74 24.69
CA GLY A 395 5.74 -17.30 26.05
C GLY A 395 5.33 -15.83 26.12
N LEU A 396 6.01 -14.95 25.38
CA LEU A 396 5.64 -13.52 25.29
C LEU A 396 4.27 -13.33 24.64
N PHE A 397 3.97 -14.07 23.57
CA PHE A 397 2.67 -14.00 22.88
C PHE A 397 1.52 -14.43 23.80
N ILE A 398 1.68 -15.56 24.50
CA ILE A 398 0.69 -16.05 25.46
C ILE A 398 0.52 -15.04 26.60
N GLY A 399 1.62 -14.56 27.19
CA GLY A 399 1.56 -13.62 28.31
C GLY A 399 0.89 -12.28 27.98
N ARG A 400 1.06 -11.78 26.75
CA ARG A 400 0.40 -10.54 26.27
C ARG A 400 -1.09 -10.69 25.99
N ASN A 401 -1.58 -11.92 25.85
CA ASN A 401 -2.95 -12.24 25.44
C ASN A 401 -3.57 -13.28 26.40
N ILE A 402 -3.15 -13.26 27.66
CA ILE A 402 -3.46 -14.29 28.67
C ILE A 402 -4.98 -14.42 28.89
N GLU A 403 -5.71 -13.32 28.76
CA GLU A 403 -7.16 -13.23 28.89
C GLU A 403 -7.94 -14.06 27.85
N PHE A 404 -7.30 -14.41 26.74
CA PHE A 404 -7.90 -15.20 25.66
C PHE A 404 -7.46 -16.68 25.67
N VAL A 405 -6.64 -17.09 26.64
CA VAL A 405 -6.16 -18.48 26.76
C VAL A 405 -7.30 -19.36 27.26
N PRO A 406 -7.62 -20.48 26.58
CA PRO A 406 -8.66 -21.39 27.06
C PRO A 406 -8.25 -22.06 28.37
N LEU A 407 -9.15 -22.06 29.35
CA LEU A 407 -8.93 -22.72 30.65
C LEU A 407 -9.60 -24.10 30.75
N LYS A 408 -10.21 -24.59 29.66
CA LYS A 408 -10.64 -25.98 29.54
C LYS A 408 -9.38 -26.84 29.72
N ASN A 409 -9.25 -27.56 30.83
CA ASN A 409 -8.07 -28.36 31.23
C ASN A 409 -6.98 -27.63 32.02
N SER A 410 -7.36 -26.62 32.82
CA SER A 410 -6.46 -26.02 33.82
C SER A 410 -6.85 -26.45 35.24
N SER A 411 -5.97 -27.16 35.94
CA SER A 411 -6.09 -27.36 37.39
C SER A 411 -5.68 -26.11 38.19
N ASN A 412 -4.92 -25.20 37.57
CA ASN A 412 -4.27 -24.08 38.23
C ASN A 412 -5.02 -22.74 38.04
N GLY A 413 -6.07 -22.70 37.21
CA GLY A 413 -6.98 -21.56 37.07
C GLY A 413 -6.49 -20.38 36.20
N PHE A 414 -5.25 -20.42 35.68
CA PHE A 414 -4.69 -19.32 34.88
C PHE A 414 -3.97 -19.75 33.58
N LEU A 415 -3.59 -21.02 33.43
CA LEU A 415 -2.96 -21.57 32.22
C LEU A 415 -3.32 -23.06 32.05
N PRO A 416 -3.43 -23.57 30.81
CA PRO A 416 -3.51 -25.00 30.55
C PRO A 416 -2.36 -25.78 31.21
N ASP A 417 -2.65 -26.97 31.75
CA ASP A 417 -1.68 -27.73 32.54
C ASP A 417 -0.42 -28.12 31.74
N ILE A 418 -0.57 -28.39 30.45
CA ILE A 418 0.55 -28.64 29.52
C ILE A 418 1.50 -27.42 29.48
N ILE A 419 0.96 -26.21 29.28
CA ILE A 419 1.74 -24.98 29.21
C ILE A 419 2.41 -24.70 30.55
N TYR A 420 1.64 -24.78 31.65
CA TYR A 420 2.15 -24.55 32.99
C TYR A 420 3.27 -25.53 33.36
N SER A 421 3.11 -26.82 33.05
CA SER A 421 4.11 -27.85 33.34
C SER A 421 5.41 -27.63 32.57
N GLN A 422 5.33 -27.21 31.31
CA GLN A 422 6.49 -26.89 30.48
C GLN A 422 7.20 -25.63 30.94
N MET A 423 6.45 -24.58 31.30
CA MET A 423 7.03 -23.38 31.93
C MET A 423 7.75 -23.75 33.23
N LYS A 424 7.20 -24.63 34.06
CA LYS A 424 7.87 -25.11 35.28
C LYS A 424 9.14 -25.93 34.99
N LYS A 425 9.15 -26.72 33.92
CA LYS A 425 10.31 -27.54 33.51
C LYS A 425 11.44 -26.72 32.88
N LYS A 426 11.11 -25.74 32.04
CA LYS A 426 12.09 -24.94 31.27
C LYS A 426 12.46 -23.60 31.94
N CYS A 427 11.58 -23.01 32.75
CA CYS A 427 11.95 -21.87 33.57
C CYS A 427 12.63 -22.36 34.87
N ARG A 428 13.97 -22.29 34.90
CA ARG A 428 14.59 -21.64 36.06
C ARG A 428 14.04 -20.22 36.08
N ILE A 429 12.94 -19.98 36.79
CA ILE A 429 12.36 -18.65 36.93
C ILE A 429 13.45 -17.75 37.52
N ARG A 430 14.14 -16.97 36.68
CA ARG A 430 14.88 -15.81 37.15
C ARG A 430 13.80 -14.86 37.66
N LYS A 431 13.69 -14.78 38.99
CA LYS A 431 13.03 -13.69 39.70
C LYS A 431 13.59 -12.38 39.15
N ILE A 432 12.93 -11.78 38.17
CA ILE A 432 13.08 -10.35 37.93
C ILE A 432 12.19 -9.71 38.97
N ASN A 433 12.77 -9.45 40.15
CA ASN A 433 12.19 -8.52 41.10
C ASN A 433 12.14 -7.14 40.41
N ARG A 434 11.01 -6.81 39.78
CA ARG A 434 10.62 -5.41 39.68
C ARG A 434 9.99 -5.06 41.02
N SER A 435 10.82 -4.51 41.90
CA SER A 435 10.37 -3.83 43.12
C SER A 435 9.49 -2.65 42.71
N TRP A 436 8.18 -2.84 42.76
CA TRP A 436 7.21 -1.76 42.89
C TRP A 436 6.43 -2.04 44.16
N GLY A 437 6.66 -1.21 45.18
CA GLY A 437 5.81 -1.07 46.36
C GLY A 437 5.79 -2.25 47.33
N GLY A 438 6.20 -1.99 48.58
CA GLY A 438 6.07 -2.95 49.67
C GLY A 438 4.61 -3.38 49.89
N GLY A 439 4.43 -4.67 50.14
CA GLY A 439 3.14 -5.28 50.40
C GLY A 439 3.23 -6.80 50.25
N SER A 440 3.80 -7.47 51.25
CA SER A 440 3.80 -8.92 51.33
C SER A 440 2.36 -9.44 51.47
N VAL A 441 1.85 -10.12 50.44
CA VAL A 441 0.71 -11.02 50.57
C VAL A 441 1.25 -12.44 50.46
N SER A 442 1.32 -13.11 51.61
CA SER A 442 1.50 -14.55 51.70
C SER A 442 0.15 -15.23 51.44
N ILE A 443 0.12 -16.21 50.54
CA ILE A 443 -0.98 -17.16 50.38
C ILE A 443 -0.35 -18.57 50.45
N PRO A 444 -0.96 -19.51 51.18
CA PRO A 444 -0.41 -20.81 51.57
C PRO A 444 0.13 -21.70 50.44
#